data_AF-A0A5C7AA03-F1
#
_entry.id   AF-A0A5C7AA03-F1
#
_cell.length_a   1.000
_cell.length_b   1.000
_cell.length_c   1.000
_cell.angle_alpha   90.00
_cell.angle_beta   90.00
_cell.angle_gamma   90.00
#
_symmetry.space_group_name_H-M   'P 1'
#
loop_
_entity.id
_entity.type
_entity.pdbx_description
1 polymer ?
#
loop_
_entity_poly.entity_id
_entity_poly.type
_entity_poly.pdbx_seq_one_letter_code
_entity_poly.pdbx_strand_id
1 'polypeptide(L)'
;METEDENLNEPISISALGKLSDPISDIYKAFNGPLQNISSFNRTTELFASNVNLLGSSLTMDYLTDTMAKITSEFDHINKFTSPIKSLGITSAFIEPLMTSSLSISKLTETATFIGLSNNLKEGKSWLSDYESKNVLISNNYDNLVKGSLASPLLAGTTYNFNSGINKLHELITVNDGLINQFSLQATLGKVTELNLFAEKSLTSISALGDIGLVIGMSKDLQLKLSSSLNLLTDSYKDIFKGFENTPTTILDLNPTLLRGIPTQLFNTSNLLESISITEIEDIKEEEIKTDIIYENEIGLSYYLNKLDKELYKMWMGAKEALKSKNPDRVRHFSISIRELLTHVLHSLAATDKVKDWTKNPEHYHDGRPTRKARILYICRDIRTKNFEKYVNADVNSMIEFINLFQEGSHSKSPSFSDKQLIAMRTKAESTLKFLLEISEK
;
A
#
# COMPACT_ATOMS: atom_id res chain seq x y z
N MET A 1 -70.50 18.08 11.69
CA MET A 1 -69.40 19.06 11.69
C MET A 1 -68.12 18.26 11.84
N GLU A 2 -67.71 17.68 10.71
CA GLU A 2 -66.38 17.12 10.50
C GLU A 2 -65.55 18.22 9.85
N THR A 3 -64.32 18.42 10.30
CA THR A 3 -63.35 19.32 9.67
C THR A 3 -62.17 18.47 9.21
N GLU A 4 -62.09 18.31 7.90
CA GLU A 4 -60.93 17.82 7.16
C GLU A 4 -59.85 18.91 7.13
N ASP A 5 -58.61 18.53 7.46
CA ASP A 5 -57.39 19.28 7.15
C ASP A 5 -56.53 18.41 6.23
N GLU A 6 -56.76 18.52 4.92
CA GLU A 6 -55.87 18.03 3.86
C GLU A 6 -55.26 19.25 3.15
N ASN A 7 -53.98 19.56 3.43
CA ASN A 7 -53.08 20.13 2.43
C ASN A 7 -51.64 20.23 2.95
N LEU A 8 -50.84 19.19 2.74
CA LEU A 8 -49.38 19.27 2.71
C LEU A 8 -48.88 18.10 1.85
N ASN A 9 -48.71 18.33 0.55
CA ASN A 9 -47.77 17.61 -0.33
C ASN A 9 -47.84 18.18 -1.76
N GLU A 10 -47.13 19.28 -2.01
CA GLU A 10 -46.60 19.54 -3.36
C GLU A 10 -45.11 19.19 -3.35
N PRO A 11 -44.64 18.28 -4.23
CA PRO A 11 -43.22 17.97 -4.36
C PRO A 11 -42.51 19.15 -5.03
N ILE A 12 -41.45 19.64 -4.38
CA ILE A 12 -40.55 20.64 -4.94
C ILE A 12 -39.97 20.10 -6.26
N SER A 13 -40.29 20.78 -7.36
CA SER A 13 -39.86 20.44 -8.71
C SER A 13 -38.32 20.53 -8.85
N ILE A 14 -37.65 19.37 -8.96
CA ILE A 14 -36.21 19.20 -9.21
C ILE A 14 -35.89 19.49 -10.70
N SER A 15 -36.34 20.62 -11.23
CA SER A 15 -36.07 21.04 -12.62
C SER A 15 -35.31 22.36 -12.72
N ALA A 16 -34.94 22.97 -11.58
CA ALA A 16 -34.22 24.25 -11.53
C ALA A 16 -32.72 24.15 -11.19
N LEU A 17 -32.16 22.95 -11.00
CA LEU A 17 -30.70 22.75 -10.85
C LEU A 17 -30.05 22.51 -12.21
N GLY A 18 -29.95 23.57 -13.01
CA GLY A 18 -29.15 23.60 -14.22
C GLY A 18 -27.65 23.70 -13.90
N LYS A 19 -26.86 22.73 -14.39
CA LYS A 19 -25.42 22.80 -14.68
C LYS A 19 -24.47 23.29 -13.56
N LEU A 20 -24.60 22.77 -12.35
CA LEU A 20 -23.43 22.63 -11.48
C LEU A 20 -22.83 21.25 -11.78
N SER A 21 -21.55 21.20 -12.16
CA SER A 21 -20.85 19.92 -12.25
C SER A 21 -20.92 19.25 -10.88
N ASP A 22 -21.24 17.96 -10.88
CA ASP A 22 -21.23 17.16 -9.66
C ASP A 22 -19.79 17.17 -9.11
N PRO A 23 -19.54 17.75 -7.92
CA PRO A 23 -18.20 17.86 -7.34
C PRO A 23 -17.50 16.51 -7.25
N ILE A 24 -18.25 15.42 -7.07
CA ILE A 24 -17.66 14.09 -7.02
C ILE A 24 -17.23 13.62 -8.41
N SER A 25 -18.05 13.80 -9.44
CA SER A 25 -17.64 13.54 -10.83
C SER A 25 -16.34 14.27 -11.20
N ASP A 26 -16.17 15.53 -10.77
CA ASP A 26 -14.97 16.30 -11.05
C ASP A 26 -13.74 15.79 -10.28
N ILE A 27 -13.91 15.34 -9.03
CA ILE A 27 -12.88 14.62 -8.27
C ILE A 27 -12.44 13.37 -9.05
N TYR A 28 -13.38 12.51 -9.48
CA TYR A 28 -13.05 11.28 -10.20
C TYR A 28 -12.26 11.55 -11.48
N LYS A 29 -12.64 12.58 -12.26
CA LYS A 29 -11.91 12.97 -13.48
C LYS A 29 -10.50 13.46 -13.17
N ALA A 30 -10.30 14.21 -12.08
CA ALA A 30 -8.99 14.73 -11.70
C ALA A 30 -7.99 13.62 -11.32
N PHE A 31 -8.48 12.51 -10.76
CA PHE A 31 -7.63 11.40 -10.31
C PHE A 31 -7.40 10.32 -11.38
N ASN A 32 -8.30 10.14 -12.36
CA ASN A 32 -8.21 9.02 -13.31
C ASN A 32 -6.93 9.04 -14.17
N GLY A 33 -6.53 10.20 -14.70
CA GLY A 33 -5.29 10.34 -15.50
C GLY A 33 -4.02 9.93 -14.72
N PRO A 34 -3.77 10.48 -13.53
CA PRO A 34 -2.68 10.04 -12.67
C PRO A 34 -2.67 8.54 -12.34
N LEU A 35 -3.83 7.99 -11.98
CA LEU A 35 -3.99 6.58 -11.64
C LEU A 35 -3.76 5.66 -12.86
N GLN A 36 -4.00 6.16 -14.08
CA GLN A 36 -3.62 5.46 -15.32
C GLN A 36 -2.11 5.30 -15.46
N ASN A 37 -1.36 6.37 -15.23
CA ASN A 37 0.09 6.36 -15.43
C ASN A 37 0.80 5.49 -14.39
N ILE A 38 0.41 5.56 -13.11
CA ILE A 38 1.04 4.78 -12.02
C ILE A 38 0.77 3.27 -12.17
N SER A 39 -0.46 2.89 -12.52
CA SER A 39 -0.81 1.49 -12.75
C SER A 39 -0.03 0.87 -13.92
N SER A 40 0.14 1.62 -15.02
CA SER A 40 0.98 1.19 -16.16
C SER A 40 2.42 0.95 -15.71
N PHE A 41 2.98 1.88 -14.93
CA PHE A 41 4.32 1.77 -14.37
C PHE A 41 4.49 0.52 -13.50
N ASN A 42 3.63 0.31 -12.51
CA ASN A 42 3.72 -0.84 -11.60
C ASN A 42 3.70 -2.16 -12.40
N ARG A 43 2.78 -2.28 -13.36
CA ARG A 43 2.70 -3.47 -14.23
C ARG A 43 3.95 -3.68 -15.07
N THR A 44 4.51 -2.62 -15.66
CA THR A 44 5.76 -2.70 -16.42
C THR A 44 6.92 -3.16 -15.53
N THR A 45 7.02 -2.63 -14.30
CA THR A 45 8.08 -3.01 -13.35
C THR A 45 7.94 -4.45 -12.83
N GLU A 46 6.72 -4.92 -12.57
CA GLU A 46 6.48 -6.31 -12.13
C GLU A 46 6.81 -7.31 -13.25
N LEU A 47 6.39 -7.03 -14.49
CA LEU A 47 6.74 -7.84 -15.64
C LEU A 47 8.25 -7.91 -15.83
N PHE A 48 8.93 -6.78 -15.71
CA PHE A 48 10.39 -6.72 -15.75
C PHE A 48 11.01 -7.61 -14.67
N ALA A 49 10.61 -7.46 -13.41
CA ALA A 49 11.13 -8.27 -12.29
C ALA A 49 10.90 -9.77 -12.50
N SER A 50 9.74 -10.17 -13.05
CA SER A 50 9.46 -11.57 -13.38
C SER A 50 10.33 -12.13 -14.51
N ASN A 51 10.66 -11.30 -15.51
CA ASN A 51 11.39 -11.71 -16.71
C ASN A 51 12.91 -11.69 -16.52
N VAL A 52 13.43 -10.81 -15.66
CA VAL A 52 14.86 -10.80 -15.29
C VAL A 52 15.29 -12.15 -14.69
N ASN A 53 14.40 -12.83 -13.97
CA ASN A 53 14.66 -14.17 -13.41
C ASN A 53 14.68 -15.30 -14.46
N LEU A 54 14.24 -15.05 -15.69
CA LEU A 54 14.00 -16.08 -16.71
C LEU A 54 14.96 -16.03 -17.93
N LEU A 55 15.76 -14.97 -18.09
CA LEU A 55 16.46 -14.70 -19.36
C LEU A 55 17.99 -14.94 -19.31
N GLY A 56 18.50 -15.67 -20.32
CA GLY A 56 19.92 -15.89 -20.61
C GLY A 56 20.57 -14.79 -21.47
N SER A 57 21.90 -14.69 -21.42
CA SER A 57 22.71 -13.46 -21.44
C SER A 57 22.87 -12.63 -22.74
N SER A 58 22.25 -12.93 -23.88
CA SER A 58 22.49 -12.15 -25.12
C SER A 58 21.24 -11.55 -25.77
N LEU A 59 20.05 -12.10 -25.53
CA LEU A 59 18.76 -11.46 -25.89
C LEU A 59 18.31 -10.44 -24.83
N THR A 60 19.10 -10.30 -23.76
CA THR A 60 18.78 -9.52 -22.57
C THR A 60 18.99 -8.02 -22.77
N MET A 61 20.05 -7.55 -23.42
CA MET A 61 20.37 -6.12 -23.36
C MET A 61 19.41 -5.21 -24.12
N ASP A 62 18.93 -5.60 -25.30
CA ASP A 62 17.96 -4.77 -26.04
C ASP A 62 16.59 -4.77 -25.36
N TYR A 63 16.13 -5.94 -24.88
CA TYR A 63 14.89 -6.05 -24.10
C TYR A 63 14.96 -5.29 -22.78
N LEU A 64 16.09 -5.39 -22.07
CA LEU A 64 16.35 -4.62 -20.86
C LEU A 64 16.38 -3.12 -21.17
N THR A 65 17.05 -2.69 -22.24
CA THR A 65 17.15 -1.27 -22.61
C THR A 65 15.80 -0.67 -22.99
N ASP A 66 15.00 -1.38 -23.78
CA ASP A 66 13.65 -0.94 -24.16
C ASP A 66 12.69 -0.90 -22.96
N THR A 67 12.73 -1.94 -22.12
CA THR A 67 11.93 -1.96 -20.88
C THR A 67 12.38 -0.86 -19.92
N MET A 68 13.68 -0.59 -19.83
CA MET A 68 14.24 0.50 -19.02
C MET A 68 13.84 1.88 -19.54
N ALA A 69 13.82 2.07 -20.86
CA ALA A 69 13.36 3.31 -21.47
C ALA A 69 11.85 3.52 -21.19
N LYS A 70 11.06 2.45 -21.26
CA LYS A 70 9.62 2.49 -20.94
C LYS A 70 9.36 2.79 -19.46
N ILE A 71 10.05 2.09 -18.55
CA ILE A 71 10.00 2.35 -17.10
C ILE A 71 10.38 3.80 -16.83
N THR A 72 11.49 4.29 -17.41
CA THR A 72 11.97 5.67 -17.22
C THR A 72 10.97 6.70 -17.76
N SER A 73 10.35 6.45 -18.92
CA SER A 73 9.33 7.33 -19.49
C SER A 73 8.05 7.35 -18.65
N GLU A 74 7.56 6.19 -18.20
CA GLU A 74 6.40 6.10 -17.30
C GLU A 74 6.72 6.77 -15.95
N PHE A 75 7.98 6.71 -15.52
CA PHE A 75 8.47 7.36 -14.32
C PHE A 75 8.55 8.88 -14.42
N ASP A 76 8.98 9.43 -15.56
CA ASP A 76 8.96 10.88 -15.81
C ASP A 76 7.53 11.45 -15.77
N HIS A 77 6.51 10.63 -16.07
CA HIS A 77 5.11 11.00 -15.87
C HIS A 77 4.70 11.01 -14.39
N ILE A 78 5.28 10.13 -13.55
CA ILE A 78 5.06 10.07 -12.11
C ILE A 78 5.81 11.21 -11.37
N ASN A 79 7.01 11.60 -11.81
CA ASN A 79 7.76 12.70 -11.18
C ASN A 79 7.16 14.09 -11.44
N LYS A 80 6.46 14.26 -12.56
CA LYS A 80 5.73 15.52 -12.87
C LYS A 80 4.43 15.67 -12.06
N PHE A 81 4.21 14.79 -11.09
CA PHE A 81 2.95 14.70 -10.38
C PHE A 81 2.79 15.82 -9.35
N THR A 82 1.69 16.57 -9.49
CA THR A 82 1.17 17.45 -8.44
C THR A 82 -0.16 16.85 -7.97
N SER A 83 -0.44 16.88 -6.66
CA SER A 83 -1.72 16.33 -6.15
C SER A 83 -2.90 16.96 -6.90
N PRO A 84 -3.79 16.16 -7.52
CA PRO A 84 -4.98 16.63 -8.23
C PRO A 84 -5.84 17.55 -7.36
N ILE A 85 -5.78 17.36 -6.03
CA ILE A 85 -6.53 18.15 -5.06
C ILE A 85 -6.13 19.62 -5.08
N LYS A 86 -4.86 19.96 -5.35
CA LYS A 86 -4.43 21.37 -5.49
C LYS A 86 -5.21 22.08 -6.59
N SER A 87 -5.56 21.36 -7.67
CA SER A 87 -6.33 21.93 -8.78
C SER A 87 -7.82 22.08 -8.46
N LEU A 88 -8.33 21.32 -7.49
CA LEU A 88 -9.74 21.33 -7.06
C LEU A 88 -10.02 22.39 -5.98
N GLY A 89 -8.99 22.97 -5.35
CA GLY A 89 -9.15 23.98 -4.29
C GLY A 89 -9.78 23.45 -3.00
N ILE A 90 -9.95 22.12 -2.88
CA ILE A 90 -10.51 21.47 -1.69
C ILE A 90 -9.40 21.41 -0.64
N THR A 91 -9.66 21.98 0.53
CA THR A 91 -8.74 21.92 1.67
C THR A 91 -9.48 21.34 2.87
N SER A 92 -8.92 20.28 3.46
CA SER A 92 -9.38 19.72 4.73
C SER A 92 -8.16 19.32 5.57
N ALA A 93 -8.36 19.26 6.90
CA ALA A 93 -7.29 19.01 7.86
C ALA A 93 -6.55 17.67 7.64
N PHE A 94 -7.22 16.68 7.04
CA PHE A 94 -6.64 15.38 6.73
C PHE A 94 -6.15 15.24 5.27
N ILE A 95 -6.60 16.12 4.35
CA ILE A 95 -6.14 16.14 2.95
C ILE A 95 -4.73 16.73 2.83
N GLU A 96 -4.46 17.87 3.49
CA GLU A 96 -3.17 18.56 3.38
C GLU A 96 -1.97 17.69 3.81
N PRO A 97 -2.08 16.90 4.90
CA PRO A 97 -1.01 15.98 5.27
C PRO A 97 -0.75 14.89 4.23
N LEU A 98 -1.79 14.34 3.63
CA LEU A 98 -1.69 13.32 2.59
C LEU A 98 -1.04 13.88 1.31
N MET A 99 -1.48 15.05 0.85
CA MET A 99 -0.84 15.74 -0.29
C MET A 99 0.65 15.96 -0.06
N THR A 100 1.01 16.35 1.17
CA THR A 100 2.41 16.56 1.53
C THR A 100 3.19 15.25 1.52
N SER A 101 2.59 14.16 2.00
CA SER A 101 3.18 12.82 1.99
C SER A 101 3.44 12.35 0.56
N SER A 102 2.46 12.49 -0.33
CA SER A 102 2.57 12.12 -1.74
C SER A 102 3.67 12.90 -2.47
N LEU A 103 3.81 14.20 -2.17
CA LEU A 103 4.92 15.02 -2.66
C LEU A 103 6.28 14.54 -2.13
N SER A 104 6.39 14.22 -0.84
CA SER A 104 7.62 13.69 -0.26
C SER A 104 7.97 12.32 -0.85
N ILE A 105 6.99 11.45 -1.09
CA ILE A 105 7.21 10.16 -1.77
C ILE A 105 7.72 10.38 -3.19
N SER A 106 7.10 11.26 -3.96
CA SER A 106 7.56 11.61 -5.32
C SER A 106 9.04 12.03 -5.32
N LYS A 107 9.45 12.91 -4.40
CA LYS A 107 10.86 13.31 -4.23
C LYS A 107 11.79 12.15 -3.84
N LEU A 108 11.32 11.24 -3.00
CA LEU A 108 12.08 10.04 -2.63
C LEU A 108 12.29 9.14 -3.83
N THR A 109 11.27 8.99 -4.66
CA THR A 109 11.37 8.21 -5.88
C THR A 109 12.36 8.86 -6.86
N GLU A 110 12.32 10.18 -7.05
CA GLU A 110 13.33 10.91 -7.84
C GLU A 110 14.75 10.66 -7.32
N THR A 111 14.93 10.72 -6.00
CA THR A 111 16.23 10.51 -5.35
C THR A 111 16.71 9.07 -5.51
N ALA A 112 15.84 8.08 -5.34
CA ALA A 112 16.16 6.67 -5.54
C ALA A 112 16.58 6.38 -6.99
N THR A 113 15.88 6.98 -7.97
CA THR A 113 16.21 6.88 -9.39
C THR A 113 17.54 7.55 -9.71
N PHE A 114 17.83 8.72 -9.14
CA PHE A 114 19.11 9.39 -9.32
C PHE A 114 20.27 8.58 -8.73
N ILE A 115 20.11 8.03 -7.52
CA ILE A 115 21.11 7.15 -6.89
C ILE A 115 21.36 5.92 -7.77
N GLY A 116 20.30 5.26 -8.25
CA GLY A 116 20.40 4.10 -9.15
C GLY A 116 21.13 4.42 -10.45
N LEU A 117 20.71 5.48 -11.17
CA LEU A 117 21.37 5.91 -12.41
C LEU A 117 22.84 6.30 -12.19
N SER A 118 23.16 6.97 -11.08
CA SER A 118 24.54 7.41 -10.79
C SER A 118 25.49 6.25 -10.48
N ASN A 119 25.00 5.21 -9.79
CA ASN A 119 25.77 3.99 -9.52
C ASN A 119 25.96 3.18 -10.80
N ASN A 120 24.91 3.04 -11.61
CA ASN A 120 24.96 2.34 -12.89
C ASN A 120 25.88 3.03 -13.90
N LEU A 121 25.93 4.36 -13.93
CA LEU A 121 26.84 5.11 -14.79
C LEU A 121 28.30 5.00 -14.33
N LYS A 122 28.56 4.89 -13.03
CA LYS A 122 29.92 4.69 -12.50
C LYS A 122 30.42 3.28 -12.80
N GLU A 123 29.59 2.26 -12.57
CA GLU A 123 29.94 0.87 -12.84
C GLU A 123 30.00 0.56 -14.34
N GLY A 124 29.06 1.10 -15.12
CA GLY A 124 29.05 1.00 -16.58
C GLY A 124 30.27 1.69 -17.23
N LYS A 125 30.71 2.85 -16.71
CA LYS A 125 31.97 3.49 -17.15
C LYS A 125 33.20 2.67 -16.73
N SER A 126 33.18 2.07 -15.55
CA SER A 126 34.25 1.16 -15.11
C SER A 126 34.34 -0.05 -16.03
N TRP A 127 33.20 -0.65 -16.39
CA TRP A 127 33.13 -1.77 -17.33
C TRP A 127 33.56 -1.37 -18.75
N LEU A 128 33.09 -0.24 -19.29
CA LEU A 128 33.51 0.25 -20.61
C LEU A 128 35.01 0.53 -20.66
N SER A 129 35.55 1.18 -19.62
CA SER A 129 36.98 1.45 -19.51
C SER A 129 37.80 0.15 -19.39
N ASP A 130 37.31 -0.86 -18.66
CA ASP A 130 37.98 -2.13 -18.46
C ASP A 130 37.86 -3.04 -19.71
N TYR A 131 36.74 -2.99 -20.43
CA TYR A 131 36.52 -3.64 -21.72
C TYR A 131 37.36 -3.00 -22.83
N GLU A 132 37.39 -1.67 -22.92
CA GLU A 132 38.25 -0.94 -23.87
C GLU A 132 39.72 -1.20 -23.57
N SER A 133 40.16 -1.15 -22.30
CA SER A 133 41.55 -1.46 -21.93
C SER A 133 41.98 -2.90 -22.26
N LYS A 134 41.05 -3.86 -22.20
CA LYS A 134 41.30 -5.28 -22.51
C LYS A 134 41.15 -5.62 -23.99
N ASN A 135 40.34 -4.88 -24.74
CA ASN A 135 40.16 -5.05 -26.19
C ASN A 135 41.04 -4.16 -27.06
N VAL A 136 41.69 -3.13 -26.51
CA VAL A 136 42.78 -2.41 -27.19
C VAL A 136 43.96 -3.34 -27.53
N LEU A 137 44.09 -4.49 -26.84
CA LEU A 137 45.05 -5.54 -27.21
C LEU A 137 44.59 -6.42 -28.38
N ILE A 138 43.35 -6.32 -28.84
CA ILE A 138 42.78 -7.16 -29.92
C ILE A 138 42.63 -6.35 -31.23
N SER A 139 42.60 -5.01 -31.19
CA SER A 139 42.41 -4.21 -32.41
C SER A 139 43.64 -4.10 -33.32
N ASN A 140 44.81 -4.61 -32.92
CA ASN A 140 46.01 -4.62 -33.78
C ASN A 140 46.14 -5.88 -34.66
N ASN A 141 45.26 -6.87 -34.52
CA ASN A 141 45.28 -8.10 -35.34
C ASN A 141 44.10 -8.24 -36.29
N TYR A 142 43.18 -7.28 -36.33
CA TYR A 142 42.00 -7.35 -37.21
C TYR A 142 42.30 -6.94 -38.67
N ASP A 143 43.34 -6.13 -38.91
CA ASP A 143 43.69 -5.66 -40.26
C ASP A 143 44.38 -6.72 -41.14
N ASN A 144 44.86 -7.82 -40.55
CA ASN A 144 45.50 -8.91 -41.29
C ASN A 144 44.60 -10.13 -41.54
N LEU A 145 43.41 -10.20 -40.92
CA LEU A 145 42.52 -11.37 -40.98
C LEU A 145 41.42 -11.29 -42.03
N VAL A 146 41.30 -10.16 -42.76
CA VAL A 146 40.34 -10.01 -43.88
C VAL A 146 40.98 -10.30 -45.27
N LYS A 147 42.29 -10.58 -45.34
CA LYS A 147 43.00 -10.78 -46.63
C LYS A 147 43.28 -12.23 -47.05
N GLY A 148 42.81 -13.27 -46.34
CA GLY A 148 43.15 -14.63 -46.73
C GLY A 148 42.20 -15.68 -46.21
N SER A 149 41.17 -16.00 -47.00
CA SER A 149 40.38 -17.21 -46.85
C SER A 149 41.19 -18.44 -47.30
N LEU A 150 41.08 -19.53 -46.51
CA LEU A 150 41.55 -20.92 -46.74
C LEU A 150 42.98 -21.28 -46.26
N ALA A 151 43.09 -21.66 -44.99
CA ALA A 151 43.73 -22.92 -44.57
C ALA A 151 43.41 -23.21 -43.09
N SER A 152 42.88 -24.40 -42.83
CA SER A 152 42.76 -25.05 -41.51
C SER A 152 44.16 -25.33 -40.90
N PRO A 153 44.30 -26.02 -39.75
CA PRO A 153 43.73 -25.87 -38.41
C PRO A 153 44.85 -25.56 -37.38
N LEU A 154 44.54 -25.08 -36.17
CA LEU A 154 45.13 -25.62 -34.93
C LEU A 154 44.61 -24.87 -33.69
N LEU A 155 43.94 -25.63 -32.83
CA LEU A 155 43.87 -25.39 -31.39
C LEU A 155 45.29 -25.29 -30.83
N ALA A 156 45.69 -24.13 -30.31
CA ALA A 156 46.69 -24.03 -29.26
C ALA A 156 46.58 -22.69 -28.53
N GLY A 157 46.17 -22.75 -27.27
CA GLY A 157 46.51 -21.73 -26.28
C GLY A 157 45.54 -20.56 -26.16
N THR A 158 44.46 -20.76 -25.42
CA THR A 158 44.23 -20.01 -24.17
C THR A 158 43.13 -20.72 -23.41
N THR A 159 43.49 -21.42 -22.34
CA THR A 159 42.55 -21.80 -21.30
C THR A 159 42.08 -20.51 -20.64
N TYR A 160 41.00 -19.92 -21.17
CA TYR A 160 40.26 -18.90 -20.45
C TYR A 160 39.80 -19.57 -19.15
N ASN A 161 40.31 -19.09 -18.03
CA ASN A 161 40.08 -19.69 -16.73
C ASN A 161 38.57 -19.58 -16.44
N PHE A 162 37.84 -20.68 -16.60
CA PHE A 162 36.38 -20.72 -16.41
C PHE A 162 35.98 -20.20 -15.03
N ASN A 163 36.86 -20.36 -14.02
CA ASN A 163 36.66 -19.79 -12.68
C ASN A 163 36.73 -18.25 -12.64
N SER A 164 37.48 -17.60 -13.54
CA SER A 164 37.47 -16.13 -13.70
C SER A 164 36.15 -15.64 -14.29
N GLY A 165 35.58 -16.41 -15.23
CA GLY A 165 34.24 -16.15 -15.79
C GLY A 165 33.13 -16.35 -14.75
N ILE A 166 33.22 -17.40 -13.93
CA ILE A 166 32.27 -17.68 -12.83
C ILE A 166 32.38 -16.64 -11.71
N ASN A 167 33.58 -16.22 -11.32
CA ASN A 167 33.77 -15.17 -10.29
C ASN A 167 33.28 -13.80 -10.79
N LYS A 168 33.45 -13.48 -12.08
CA LYS A 168 32.87 -12.28 -12.70
C LYS A 168 31.36 -12.37 -12.89
N LEU A 169 30.81 -13.56 -13.13
CA LEU A 169 29.37 -13.80 -13.09
C LEU A 169 28.83 -13.64 -11.66
N HIS A 170 29.58 -14.08 -10.64
CA HIS A 170 29.25 -13.86 -9.24
C HIS A 170 29.28 -12.37 -8.85
N GLU A 171 30.26 -11.60 -9.34
CA GLU A 171 30.31 -10.13 -9.22
C GLU A 171 29.13 -9.46 -9.96
N LEU A 172 28.78 -9.94 -11.16
CA LEU A 172 27.61 -9.46 -11.90
C LEU A 172 26.29 -9.80 -11.20
N ILE A 173 26.21 -10.96 -10.54
CA ILE A 173 25.04 -11.37 -9.72
C ILE A 173 24.95 -10.48 -8.47
N THR A 174 26.08 -10.09 -7.86
CA THR A 174 26.07 -9.15 -6.71
C THR A 174 25.75 -7.71 -7.11
N VAL A 175 26.14 -7.27 -8.32
CA VAL A 175 25.65 -6.01 -8.93
C VAL A 175 24.15 -6.12 -9.26
N ASN A 176 23.69 -7.30 -9.67
CA ASN A 176 22.28 -7.58 -9.92
C ASN A 176 21.44 -7.50 -8.64
N ASP A 177 21.98 -7.90 -7.48
CA ASP A 177 21.28 -7.73 -6.19
C ASP A 177 21.03 -6.25 -5.86
N GLY A 178 21.98 -5.37 -6.17
CA GLY A 178 21.82 -3.92 -6.04
C GLY A 178 20.73 -3.35 -6.95
N LEU A 179 20.69 -3.80 -8.21
CA LEU A 179 19.67 -3.41 -9.19
C LEU A 179 18.28 -3.97 -8.85
N ILE A 180 18.19 -5.24 -8.50
CA ILE A 180 16.94 -5.92 -8.11
C ILE A 180 16.35 -5.26 -6.86
N ASN A 181 17.18 -4.93 -5.87
CA ASN A 181 16.74 -4.21 -4.67
C ASN A 181 16.23 -2.79 -5.00
N GLN A 182 16.83 -2.12 -5.98
CA GLN A 182 16.36 -0.81 -6.45
C GLN A 182 15.03 -0.88 -7.20
N PHE A 183 14.84 -1.84 -8.12
CA PHE A 183 13.55 -2.01 -8.80
C PHE A 183 12.46 -2.44 -7.83
N SER A 184 12.79 -3.32 -6.89
CA SER A 184 11.87 -3.72 -5.82
C SER A 184 11.44 -2.51 -4.98
N LEU A 185 12.38 -1.63 -4.61
CA LEU A 185 12.07 -0.38 -3.91
C LEU A 185 11.22 0.55 -4.78
N GLN A 186 11.57 0.74 -6.06
CA GLN A 186 10.83 1.61 -6.97
C GLN A 186 9.40 1.12 -7.20
N ALA A 187 9.21 -0.18 -7.46
CA ALA A 187 7.89 -0.80 -7.58
C ALA A 187 7.10 -0.64 -6.27
N THR A 188 7.76 -0.82 -5.12
CA THR A 188 7.14 -0.58 -3.81
C THR A 188 6.69 0.88 -3.69
N LEU A 189 7.55 1.86 -3.99
CA LEU A 189 7.21 3.28 -3.94
C LEU A 189 6.12 3.68 -4.94
N GLY A 190 6.11 3.08 -6.13
CA GLY A 190 5.02 3.21 -7.10
C GLY A 190 3.69 2.75 -6.51
N LYS A 191 3.66 1.58 -5.87
CA LYS A 191 2.46 1.08 -5.18
C LYS A 191 2.05 1.94 -3.99
N VAL A 192 3.01 2.42 -3.20
CA VAL A 192 2.76 3.35 -2.08
C VAL A 192 2.12 4.66 -2.60
N THR A 193 2.63 5.18 -3.71
CA THR A 193 2.07 6.38 -4.36
C THR A 193 0.63 6.10 -4.81
N GLU A 194 0.39 4.98 -5.48
CA GLU A 194 -0.94 4.56 -5.92
C GLU A 194 -1.95 4.52 -4.76
N LEU A 195 -1.59 3.84 -3.67
CA LEU A 195 -2.43 3.74 -2.45
C LEU A 195 -2.73 5.11 -1.85
N ASN A 196 -1.74 6.01 -1.81
CA ASN A 196 -1.95 7.36 -1.32
C ASN A 196 -2.92 8.16 -2.18
N LEU A 197 -2.89 8.00 -3.50
CA LEU A 197 -3.81 8.70 -4.38
C LEU A 197 -5.24 8.25 -4.20
N PHE A 198 -5.47 6.96 -4.02
CA PHE A 198 -6.80 6.49 -3.69
C PHE A 198 -7.23 6.95 -2.30
N ALA A 199 -6.33 6.96 -1.31
CA ALA A 199 -6.64 7.53 0.00
C ALA A 199 -7.00 9.03 -0.10
N GLU A 200 -6.23 9.81 -0.86
CA GLU A 200 -6.48 11.22 -1.16
C GLU A 200 -7.84 11.42 -1.82
N LYS A 201 -8.17 10.63 -2.84
CA LYS A 201 -9.47 10.63 -3.52
C LYS A 201 -10.59 10.37 -2.51
N SER A 202 -10.54 9.26 -1.78
CA SER A 202 -11.57 8.88 -0.81
C SER A 202 -11.82 9.98 0.22
N LEU A 203 -10.75 10.55 0.77
CA LEU A 203 -10.86 11.62 1.76
C LEU A 203 -11.37 12.94 1.16
N THR A 204 -11.05 13.23 -0.09
CA THR A 204 -11.61 14.38 -0.82
C THR A 204 -13.11 14.20 -1.04
N SER A 205 -13.55 13.01 -1.43
CA SER A 205 -14.97 12.68 -1.55
C SER A 205 -15.70 12.93 -0.23
N ILE A 206 -15.15 12.43 0.90
CA ILE A 206 -15.74 12.60 2.24
C ILE A 206 -15.83 14.08 2.62
N SER A 207 -14.75 14.85 2.36
CA SER A 207 -14.69 16.28 2.69
C SER A 207 -15.70 17.10 1.91
N ALA A 208 -15.96 16.73 0.65
CA ALA A 208 -16.90 17.45 -0.22
C ALA A 208 -18.36 17.30 0.23
N LEU A 209 -18.72 16.17 0.85
CA LEU A 209 -20.11 15.84 1.23
C LEU A 209 -20.42 16.02 2.72
N GLY A 210 -19.40 16.11 3.57
CA GLY A 210 -19.49 16.89 4.80
C GLY A 210 -19.78 16.15 6.11
N ASP A 211 -19.89 14.83 6.17
CA ASP A 211 -19.87 14.10 7.45
C ASP A 211 -19.49 12.61 7.26
N ILE A 212 -18.68 12.08 8.17
CA ILE A 212 -18.33 10.65 8.21
C ILE A 212 -19.54 9.83 8.65
N GLY A 213 -19.81 8.71 7.99
CA GLY A 213 -20.80 7.73 8.48
C GLY A 213 -22.25 8.10 8.22
N LEU A 214 -22.53 9.08 7.35
CA LEU A 214 -23.88 9.51 6.99
C LEU A 214 -24.76 8.36 6.48
N VAL A 215 -24.22 7.50 5.62
CA VAL A 215 -24.98 6.44 4.95
C VAL A 215 -25.51 5.40 5.94
N ILE A 216 -24.77 5.19 7.03
CA ILE A 216 -25.12 4.19 8.05
C ILE A 216 -25.82 4.81 9.27
N GLY A 217 -26.13 6.13 9.23
CA GLY A 217 -26.79 6.82 10.34
C GLY A 217 -25.96 6.84 11.62
N MET A 218 -24.64 6.97 11.51
CA MET A 218 -23.70 6.90 12.64
C MET A 218 -23.96 7.98 13.69
N SER A 219 -23.81 7.65 14.99
CA SER A 219 -23.93 8.61 16.08
C SER A 219 -22.87 9.72 16.04
N LYS A 220 -23.22 10.97 16.43
CA LYS A 220 -22.28 12.11 16.33
C LYS A 220 -21.01 11.94 17.17
N ASP A 221 -21.11 11.25 18.30
CA ASP A 221 -19.95 10.92 19.14
C ASP A 221 -18.94 10.04 18.39
N LEU A 222 -19.40 8.97 17.73
CA LEU A 222 -18.53 8.11 16.93
C LEU A 222 -17.97 8.85 15.70
N GLN A 223 -18.77 9.70 15.05
CA GLN A 223 -18.30 10.53 13.92
C GLN A 223 -17.12 11.43 14.34
N LEU A 224 -17.22 12.08 15.50
CA LEU A 224 -16.16 12.95 16.03
C LEU A 224 -14.91 12.16 16.42
N LYS A 225 -15.07 10.96 17.00
CA LYS A 225 -13.94 10.08 17.33
C LYS A 225 -13.22 9.59 16.08
N LEU A 226 -13.96 9.12 15.07
CA LEU A 226 -13.38 8.68 13.80
C LEU A 226 -12.70 9.83 13.05
N SER A 227 -13.34 11.01 12.99
CA SER A 227 -12.74 12.21 12.39
C SER A 227 -11.43 12.60 13.09
N SER A 228 -11.45 12.62 14.42
CA SER A 228 -10.27 12.96 15.23
C SER A 228 -9.15 11.93 15.07
N SER A 229 -9.51 10.64 15.05
CA SER A 229 -8.56 9.56 14.82
C SER A 229 -7.96 9.60 13.42
N LEU A 230 -8.76 9.92 12.40
CA LEU A 230 -8.29 10.08 11.02
C LEU A 230 -7.31 11.25 10.91
N ASN A 231 -7.63 12.41 11.49
CA ASN A 231 -6.73 13.57 11.50
C ASN A 231 -5.35 13.22 12.08
N LEU A 232 -5.34 12.57 13.25
CA LEU A 232 -4.11 12.12 13.89
C LEU A 232 -3.34 11.11 13.02
N LEU A 233 -4.05 10.20 12.36
CA LEU A 233 -3.46 9.21 11.47
C LEU A 233 -2.80 9.88 10.25
N THR A 234 -3.51 10.74 9.54
CA THR A 234 -2.96 11.44 8.36
C THR A 234 -1.82 12.39 8.72
N ASP A 235 -1.90 13.08 9.86
CA ASP A 235 -0.82 13.95 10.32
C ASP A 235 0.44 13.17 10.68
N SER A 236 0.29 12.06 11.41
CA SER A 236 1.43 11.22 11.77
C SER A 236 2.03 10.50 10.57
N TYR A 237 1.21 10.14 9.58
CA TYR A 237 1.65 9.56 8.31
C TYR A 237 2.52 10.55 7.51
N LYS A 238 2.08 11.80 7.41
CA LYS A 238 2.89 12.89 6.83
C LYS A 238 4.26 13.01 7.47
N ASP A 239 4.32 12.94 8.80
CA ASP A 239 5.57 13.10 9.52
C ASP A 239 6.58 11.98 9.19
N ILE A 240 6.10 10.74 8.92
CA ILE A 240 6.95 9.63 8.47
C ILE A 240 7.66 10.01 7.16
N PHE A 241 6.90 10.36 6.12
CA PHE A 241 7.46 10.57 4.78
C PHE A 241 8.26 11.87 4.67
N LYS A 242 7.88 12.92 5.43
CA LYS A 242 8.74 14.10 5.61
C LYS A 242 10.07 13.75 6.28
N GLY A 243 10.06 12.79 7.21
CA GLY A 243 11.28 12.28 7.83
C GLY A 243 12.26 11.73 6.79
N PHE A 244 11.75 10.95 5.83
CA PHE A 244 12.58 10.40 4.75
C PHE A 244 13.08 11.48 3.78
N GLU A 245 12.31 12.54 3.51
CA GLU A 245 12.79 13.65 2.66
C GLU A 245 14.08 14.27 3.20
N ASN A 246 14.20 14.39 4.51
CA ASN A 246 15.41 14.93 5.16
C ASN A 246 16.56 13.93 5.21
N THR A 247 16.31 12.63 5.08
CA THR A 247 17.36 11.60 5.11
C THR A 247 16.99 10.41 4.20
N PRO A 248 17.04 10.57 2.87
CA PRO A 248 16.47 9.61 1.92
C PRO A 248 17.04 8.19 2.02
N THR A 249 18.30 8.05 2.44
CA THR A 249 18.95 6.74 2.59
C THR A 249 18.28 5.86 3.66
N THR A 250 17.62 6.46 4.66
CA THR A 250 16.95 5.71 5.73
C THR A 250 15.71 4.94 5.26
N ILE A 251 15.21 5.22 4.05
CA ILE A 251 14.12 4.44 3.45
C ILE A 251 14.55 3.01 3.12
N LEU A 252 15.84 2.83 2.80
CA LEU A 252 16.43 1.52 2.49
C LEU A 252 16.55 0.64 3.74
N ASP A 253 16.61 1.27 4.91
CA ASP A 253 16.69 0.59 6.21
C ASP A 253 15.30 0.19 6.73
N LEU A 254 14.22 0.58 6.04
CA LEU A 254 12.87 0.20 6.44
C LEU A 254 12.58 -1.25 6.08
N ASN A 255 11.93 -1.92 7.03
CA ASN A 255 11.31 -3.21 6.76
C ASN A 255 10.30 -3.07 5.59
N PRO A 256 10.41 -3.85 4.51
CA PRO A 256 9.47 -3.82 3.38
C PRO A 256 8.00 -3.97 3.79
N THR A 257 7.73 -4.77 4.84
CA THR A 257 6.40 -4.93 5.44
C THR A 257 5.86 -3.60 5.96
N LEU A 258 6.69 -2.75 6.55
CA LEU A 258 6.27 -1.42 7.03
C LEU A 258 6.06 -0.45 5.87
N LEU A 259 7.00 -0.44 4.91
CA LEU A 259 6.93 0.45 3.75
C LEU A 259 5.64 0.25 2.95
N ARG A 260 5.17 -0.99 2.82
CA ARG A 260 3.91 -1.32 2.15
C ARG A 260 2.70 -1.33 3.08
N GLY A 261 2.87 -1.81 4.31
CA GLY A 261 1.80 -2.01 5.27
C GLY A 261 1.16 -0.70 5.72
N ILE A 262 1.97 0.32 6.01
CA ILE A 262 1.51 1.63 6.51
C ILE A 262 0.58 2.33 5.48
N PRO A 263 0.97 2.49 4.21
CA PRO A 263 0.08 3.04 3.17
C PRO A 263 -1.17 2.19 2.95
N THR A 264 -1.05 0.86 3.04
CA THR A 264 -2.20 -0.06 2.91
C THR A 264 -3.22 0.15 4.05
N GLN A 265 -2.76 0.35 5.30
CA GLN A 265 -3.64 0.65 6.41
C GLN A 265 -4.36 1.98 6.22
N LEU A 266 -3.65 2.99 5.72
CA LEU A 266 -4.23 4.31 5.45
C LEU A 266 -5.29 4.23 4.35
N PHE A 267 -4.96 3.62 3.21
CA PHE A 267 -5.91 3.40 2.10
C PHE A 267 -7.18 2.68 2.58
N ASN A 268 -7.03 1.53 3.27
CA ASN A 268 -8.19 0.77 3.74
C ASN A 268 -9.04 1.54 4.76
N THR A 269 -8.41 2.39 5.58
CA THR A 269 -9.13 3.28 6.50
C THR A 269 -9.93 4.31 5.71
N SER A 270 -9.31 5.00 4.75
CA SER A 270 -9.98 5.99 3.91
C SER A 270 -11.11 5.40 3.07
N ASN A 271 -10.88 4.24 2.44
CA ASN A 271 -11.89 3.53 1.64
C ASN A 271 -13.08 3.05 2.50
N LEU A 272 -12.82 2.54 3.71
CA LEU A 272 -13.90 2.20 4.62
C LEU A 272 -14.73 3.44 4.98
N LEU A 273 -14.07 4.53 5.37
CA LEU A 273 -14.75 5.77 5.74
C LEU A 273 -15.56 6.34 4.56
N GLU A 274 -15.03 6.27 3.33
CA GLU A 274 -15.78 6.66 2.14
C GLU A 274 -17.01 5.79 1.95
N SER A 275 -16.87 4.46 2.04
CA SER A 275 -17.98 3.51 1.82
C SER A 275 -19.15 3.69 2.79
N ILE A 276 -18.89 4.16 4.01
CA ILE A 276 -19.93 4.42 5.03
C ILE A 276 -20.44 5.86 4.99
N SER A 277 -19.83 6.73 4.19
CA SER A 277 -20.16 8.16 4.11
C SER A 277 -20.82 8.54 2.78
N ILE A 278 -20.58 7.79 1.70
CA ILE A 278 -20.99 8.14 0.33
C ILE A 278 -21.56 6.91 -0.40
N THR A 279 -22.58 7.11 -1.22
CA THR A 279 -23.31 6.05 -1.96
C THR A 279 -22.87 5.87 -3.43
N GLU A 280 -21.70 6.34 -3.83
CA GLU A 280 -21.34 6.49 -5.26
C GLU A 280 -20.63 5.30 -5.94
N ILE A 281 -20.60 5.39 -7.28
CA ILE A 281 -20.10 4.41 -8.27
C ILE A 281 -18.57 4.35 -8.24
N GLU A 282 -18.02 3.14 -8.24
CA GLU A 282 -16.58 2.88 -8.16
C GLU A 282 -15.86 3.09 -9.49
N ASP A 283 -14.60 3.53 -9.41
CA ASP A 283 -13.66 3.54 -10.54
C ASP A 283 -13.12 2.11 -10.73
N ILE A 284 -13.12 1.60 -11.97
CA ILE A 284 -12.62 0.26 -12.33
C ILE A 284 -11.22 -0.02 -11.74
N LYS A 285 -10.35 0.99 -11.71
CA LYS A 285 -8.98 0.84 -11.17
C LYS A 285 -8.95 0.68 -9.66
N GLU A 286 -9.87 1.35 -8.99
CA GLU A 286 -10.00 1.21 -7.55
C GLU A 286 -10.45 -0.21 -7.21
N GLU A 287 -11.35 -0.80 -8.02
CA GLU A 287 -11.76 -2.20 -7.88
C GLU A 287 -10.59 -3.18 -8.07
N GLU A 288 -9.71 -2.94 -9.05
CA GLU A 288 -8.49 -3.76 -9.25
C GLU A 288 -7.61 -3.77 -8.00
N ILE A 289 -7.29 -2.61 -7.43
CA ILE A 289 -6.45 -2.54 -6.23
C ILE A 289 -7.12 -3.15 -5.00
N LYS A 290 -8.42 -2.91 -4.83
CA LYS A 290 -9.18 -3.58 -3.76
C LYS A 290 -9.10 -5.09 -3.90
N THR A 291 -9.20 -5.59 -5.13
CA THR A 291 -9.10 -7.03 -5.43
C THR A 291 -7.71 -7.57 -5.09
N ASP A 292 -6.64 -6.87 -5.47
CA ASP A 292 -5.26 -7.24 -5.13
C ASP A 292 -5.06 -7.33 -3.61
N ILE A 293 -5.49 -6.31 -2.88
CA ILE A 293 -5.37 -6.27 -1.42
C ILE A 293 -6.15 -7.42 -0.77
N ILE A 294 -7.37 -7.69 -1.24
CA ILE A 294 -8.17 -8.83 -0.76
C ILE A 294 -7.42 -10.14 -1.02
N TYR A 295 -6.89 -10.34 -2.22
CA TYR A 295 -6.15 -11.55 -2.57
C TYR A 295 -4.90 -11.74 -1.69
N GLU A 296 -4.12 -10.67 -1.50
CA GLU A 296 -2.94 -10.70 -0.64
C GLU A 296 -3.27 -10.93 0.84
N ASN A 297 -4.37 -10.35 1.31
CA ASN A 297 -4.89 -10.61 2.64
C ASN A 297 -5.26 -12.08 2.78
N GLU A 298 -5.95 -12.66 1.80
CA GLU A 298 -6.36 -14.06 1.85
C GLU A 298 -5.16 -15.02 1.88
N ILE A 299 -4.15 -14.78 1.05
CA ILE A 299 -2.91 -15.56 1.08
C ILE A 299 -2.20 -15.42 2.43
N GLY A 300 -1.97 -14.18 2.86
CA GLY A 300 -1.26 -13.88 4.09
C GLY A 300 -1.94 -14.48 5.31
N LEU A 301 -3.25 -14.26 5.47
CA LEU A 301 -4.02 -14.79 6.59
C LEU A 301 -4.10 -16.31 6.55
N SER A 302 -4.22 -16.93 5.37
CA SER A 302 -4.18 -18.38 5.26
C SER A 302 -2.87 -18.94 5.80
N TYR A 303 -1.74 -18.31 5.49
CA TYR A 303 -0.44 -18.70 6.01
C TYR A 303 -0.30 -18.42 7.51
N TYR A 304 -0.44 -17.16 7.93
CA TYR A 304 -0.14 -16.73 9.29
C TYR A 304 -1.11 -17.30 10.33
N LEU A 305 -2.41 -17.38 10.02
CA LEU A 305 -3.37 -17.94 10.97
C LEU A 305 -3.16 -19.45 11.14
N ASN A 306 -2.91 -20.21 10.05
CA ASN A 306 -2.62 -21.63 10.18
C ASN A 306 -1.33 -21.90 10.97
N LYS A 307 -0.32 -21.04 10.82
CA LYS A 307 0.92 -21.12 11.58
C LYS A 307 0.72 -20.78 13.06
N LEU A 308 -0.11 -19.77 13.36
CA LEU A 308 -0.39 -19.35 14.74
C LEU A 308 -1.27 -20.36 15.47
N ASP A 309 -2.43 -20.70 14.91
CA ASP A 309 -3.37 -21.70 15.41
C ASP A 309 -4.43 -22.03 14.32
N LYS A 310 -4.54 -23.31 13.96
CA LYS A 310 -5.49 -23.81 12.96
C LYS A 310 -6.96 -23.49 13.29
N GLU A 311 -7.33 -23.35 14.56
CA GLU A 311 -8.69 -22.96 14.94
C GLU A 311 -8.97 -21.48 14.62
N LEU A 312 -7.96 -20.60 14.67
CA LEU A 312 -8.10 -19.20 14.23
C LEU A 312 -8.30 -19.10 12.72
N TYR A 313 -7.61 -19.94 11.96
CA TYR A 313 -7.85 -20.05 10.52
C TYR A 313 -9.31 -20.48 10.22
N LYS A 314 -9.83 -21.49 10.93
CA LYS A 314 -11.24 -21.91 10.79
C LYS A 314 -12.22 -20.79 11.15
N MET A 315 -11.92 -20.03 12.22
CA MET A 315 -12.76 -18.89 12.63
C MET A 315 -12.80 -17.80 11.55
N TRP A 316 -11.67 -17.50 10.92
CA TRP A 316 -11.60 -16.58 9.78
C TRP A 316 -12.40 -17.09 8.57
N MET A 317 -12.25 -18.37 8.22
CA MET A 317 -13.02 -18.98 7.13
C MET A 317 -14.53 -18.95 7.41
N GLY A 318 -14.94 -19.26 8.64
CA GLY A 318 -16.35 -19.15 9.06
C GLY A 318 -16.89 -17.73 8.95
N ALA A 319 -16.08 -16.70 9.27
CA ALA A 319 -16.47 -15.30 9.08
C ALA A 319 -16.68 -14.98 7.58
N LYS A 320 -15.80 -15.45 6.70
CA LYS A 320 -15.93 -15.29 5.24
C LYS A 320 -17.19 -15.97 4.69
N GLU A 321 -17.46 -17.20 5.13
CA GLU A 321 -18.64 -17.96 4.74
C GLU A 321 -19.92 -17.31 5.23
N ALA A 322 -19.94 -16.83 6.48
CA ALA A 322 -21.06 -16.08 7.02
C ALA A 322 -21.40 -14.89 6.13
N LEU A 323 -20.39 -14.10 5.73
CA LEU A 323 -20.59 -12.93 4.89
C LEU A 323 -21.15 -13.27 3.50
N LYS A 324 -20.73 -14.39 2.90
CA LYS A 324 -21.22 -14.87 1.59
C LYS A 324 -22.58 -15.57 1.66
N SER A 325 -23.07 -15.88 2.86
CA SER A 325 -24.32 -16.63 3.03
C SER A 325 -25.56 -15.78 2.72
N LYS A 326 -26.69 -16.45 2.45
CA LYS A 326 -28.01 -15.80 2.33
C LYS A 326 -28.69 -15.60 3.69
N ASN A 327 -27.98 -15.78 4.80
CA ASN A 327 -28.57 -15.64 6.14
C ASN A 327 -28.92 -14.16 6.39
N PRO A 328 -30.14 -13.84 6.84
CA PRO A 328 -30.50 -12.47 7.22
C PRO A 328 -29.58 -11.88 8.31
N ASP A 329 -29.04 -12.72 9.20
CA ASP A 329 -28.10 -12.34 10.27
C ASP A 329 -26.62 -12.39 9.85
N ARG A 330 -26.31 -12.52 8.54
CA ARG A 330 -24.92 -12.66 8.05
C ARG A 330 -23.98 -11.56 8.54
N VAL A 331 -24.47 -10.32 8.60
CA VAL A 331 -23.71 -9.14 9.05
C VAL A 331 -23.30 -9.28 10.51
N ARG A 332 -24.24 -9.70 11.37
CA ARG A 332 -24.03 -9.91 12.79
C ARG A 332 -23.04 -11.06 13.02
N HIS A 333 -23.23 -12.18 12.34
CA HIS A 333 -22.33 -13.33 12.44
C HIS A 333 -20.91 -12.99 11.99
N PHE A 334 -20.77 -12.29 10.85
CA PHE A 334 -19.49 -11.81 10.36
C PHE A 334 -18.80 -10.87 11.37
N SER A 335 -19.51 -9.85 11.85
CA SER A 335 -18.97 -8.84 12.76
C SER A 335 -18.51 -9.45 14.09
N ILE A 336 -19.31 -10.36 14.66
CA ILE A 336 -18.92 -11.09 15.88
C ILE A 336 -17.70 -11.95 15.62
N SER A 337 -17.70 -12.75 14.55
CA SER A 337 -16.60 -13.68 14.24
C SER A 337 -15.27 -12.96 14.03
N ILE A 338 -15.26 -11.83 13.30
CA ILE A 338 -14.04 -11.02 13.11
C ILE A 338 -13.56 -10.42 14.43
N ARG A 339 -14.46 -9.92 15.28
CA ARG A 339 -14.10 -9.33 16.57
C ARG A 339 -13.52 -10.37 17.53
N GLU A 340 -14.10 -11.56 17.57
CA GLU A 340 -13.58 -12.66 18.37
C GLU A 340 -12.23 -13.15 17.83
N LEU A 341 -12.09 -13.30 16.50
CA LEU A 341 -10.83 -13.64 15.85
C LEU A 341 -9.72 -12.67 16.23
N LEU A 342 -9.97 -11.37 16.09
CA LEU A 342 -9.01 -10.34 16.47
C LEU A 342 -8.65 -10.43 17.95
N THR A 343 -9.64 -10.66 18.82
CA THR A 343 -9.39 -10.83 20.26
C THR A 343 -8.47 -12.02 20.51
N HIS A 344 -8.74 -13.18 19.92
CA HIS A 344 -7.90 -14.36 20.09
C HIS A 344 -6.48 -14.16 19.53
N VAL A 345 -6.34 -13.58 18.33
CA VAL A 345 -5.03 -13.25 17.74
C VAL A 345 -4.24 -12.34 18.67
N LEU A 346 -4.84 -11.27 19.20
CA LEU A 346 -4.16 -10.38 20.14
C LEU A 346 -3.73 -11.09 21.43
N HIS A 347 -4.53 -12.02 21.94
CA HIS A 347 -4.16 -12.81 23.12
C HIS A 347 -3.01 -13.79 22.84
N SER A 348 -2.97 -14.39 21.65
CA SER A 348 -1.89 -15.29 21.23
C SER A 348 -0.57 -14.53 21.01
N LEU A 349 -0.62 -13.38 20.32
CA LEU A 349 0.58 -12.58 20.03
C LEU A 349 1.10 -11.81 21.24
N ALA A 350 0.21 -11.36 22.12
CA ALA A 350 0.53 -10.52 23.27
C ALA A 350 -0.02 -11.13 24.56
N ALA A 351 0.50 -12.30 24.96
CA ALA A 351 0.08 -12.99 26.18
C ALA A 351 0.11 -12.06 27.42
N THR A 352 -0.85 -12.23 28.33
CA THR A 352 -1.06 -11.32 29.47
C THR A 352 0.22 -11.08 30.27
N ASP A 353 0.98 -12.12 30.57
CA ASP A 353 2.18 -12.02 31.40
C ASP A 353 3.29 -11.26 30.67
N LYS A 354 3.44 -11.49 29.36
CA LYS A 354 4.41 -10.75 28.53
C LYS A 354 4.10 -9.25 28.46
N VAL A 355 2.83 -8.88 28.35
CA VAL A 355 2.43 -7.45 28.36
C VAL A 355 2.66 -6.86 29.74
N LYS A 356 2.38 -7.62 30.81
CA LYS A 356 2.66 -7.22 32.19
C LYS A 356 4.14 -6.99 32.45
N ASP A 357 5.01 -7.77 31.85
CA ASP A 357 6.46 -7.58 31.96
C ASP A 357 6.94 -6.35 31.19
N TRP A 358 6.34 -6.08 30.03
CA TRP A 358 6.72 -4.97 29.16
C TRP A 358 6.32 -3.59 29.70
N THR A 359 5.15 -3.45 30.31
CA THR A 359 4.66 -2.12 30.73
C THR A 359 4.04 -2.13 32.12
N LYS A 360 4.28 -1.06 32.90
CA LYS A 360 3.64 -0.83 34.19
C LYS A 360 2.72 0.40 34.19
N ASN A 361 2.48 1.00 33.02
CA ASN A 361 1.59 2.18 32.91
C ASN A 361 0.15 1.78 33.30
N PRO A 362 -0.48 2.43 34.30
CA PRO A 362 -1.85 2.15 34.71
C PRO A 362 -2.88 2.22 33.57
N GLU A 363 -2.70 3.12 32.60
CA GLU A 363 -3.61 3.27 31.44
C GLU A 363 -3.64 2.04 30.52
N HIS A 364 -2.63 1.18 30.61
CA HIS A 364 -2.57 -0.06 29.85
C HIS A 364 -3.39 -1.19 30.49
N TYR A 365 -4.04 -0.95 31.62
CA TYR A 365 -4.79 -1.94 32.36
C TYR A 365 -6.22 -1.51 32.64
N HIS A 366 -7.13 -2.48 32.61
CA HIS A 366 -8.50 -2.37 33.12
C HIS A 366 -8.74 -3.61 33.99
N ASP A 367 -9.16 -3.43 35.24
CA ASP A 367 -9.33 -4.52 36.23
C ASP A 367 -8.11 -5.46 36.34
N GLY A 368 -6.90 -4.89 36.31
CA GLY A 368 -5.64 -5.65 36.40
C GLY A 368 -5.30 -6.51 35.17
N ARG A 369 -6.07 -6.36 34.07
CA ARG A 369 -5.84 -7.05 32.80
C ARG A 369 -5.38 -6.06 31.73
N PRO A 370 -4.40 -6.43 30.86
CA PRO A 370 -4.00 -5.57 29.77
C PRO A 370 -5.17 -5.24 28.83
N THR A 371 -5.33 -3.98 28.50
CA THR A 371 -6.34 -3.51 27.56
C THR A 371 -6.02 -3.98 26.14
N ARG A 372 -7.01 -3.94 25.24
CA ARG A 372 -6.79 -4.23 23.81
C ARG A 372 -5.73 -3.31 23.21
N LYS A 373 -5.80 -2.01 23.53
CA LYS A 373 -4.81 -1.00 23.15
C LYS A 373 -3.40 -1.39 23.62
N ALA A 374 -3.25 -1.81 24.87
CA ALA A 374 -1.95 -2.25 25.40
C ALA A 374 -1.39 -3.46 24.66
N ARG A 375 -2.23 -4.44 24.30
CA ARG A 375 -1.80 -5.62 23.51
C ARG A 375 -1.34 -5.22 22.11
N ILE A 376 -2.07 -4.35 21.43
CA ILE A 376 -1.67 -3.88 20.10
C ILE A 376 -0.36 -3.09 20.19
N LEU A 377 -0.22 -2.17 21.16
CA LEU A 377 1.03 -1.45 21.38
C LEU A 377 2.20 -2.37 21.72
N TYR A 378 1.95 -3.45 22.47
CA TYR A 378 2.96 -4.48 22.73
C TYR A 378 3.38 -5.17 21.43
N ILE A 379 2.44 -5.53 20.54
CA ILE A 379 2.77 -6.15 19.24
C ILE A 379 3.62 -5.19 18.40
N CYS A 380 3.23 -3.93 18.34
CA CYS A 380 3.93 -2.91 17.56
C CYS A 380 5.24 -2.39 18.22
N ARG A 381 5.65 -2.91 19.39
CA ARG A 381 6.76 -2.34 20.18
C ARG A 381 8.09 -2.28 19.41
N ASP A 382 8.34 -3.26 18.54
CA ASP A 382 9.62 -3.41 17.84
C ASP A 382 9.69 -2.46 16.62
N ILE A 383 8.54 -2.03 16.10
CA ILE A 383 8.44 -1.06 15.01
C ILE A 383 8.22 0.37 15.54
N ARG A 384 7.91 0.51 16.82
CA ARG A 384 7.70 1.79 17.53
C ARG A 384 9.03 2.45 17.85
N THR A 385 9.80 2.79 16.81
CA THR A 385 10.97 3.67 16.94
C THR A 385 10.51 5.12 17.09
N LYS A 386 11.43 6.02 17.46
CA LYS A 386 11.14 7.45 17.64
C LYS A 386 10.43 8.07 16.42
N ASN A 387 10.73 7.59 15.21
CA ASN A 387 10.16 8.11 13.97
C ASN A 387 8.75 7.58 13.68
N PHE A 388 8.41 6.40 14.21
CA PHE A 388 7.12 5.74 13.96
C PHE A 388 6.16 5.79 15.15
N GLU A 389 6.63 6.19 16.33
CA GLU A 389 5.84 6.17 17.56
C GLU A 389 4.51 6.92 17.44
N LYS A 390 4.54 8.13 16.90
CA LYS A 390 3.34 8.94 16.71
C LYS A 390 2.34 8.25 15.77
N TYR A 391 2.84 7.66 14.69
CA TYR A 391 2.02 6.93 13.73
C TYR A 391 1.44 5.65 14.31
N VAL A 392 2.26 4.82 14.95
CA VAL A 392 1.80 3.59 15.60
C VAL A 392 0.70 3.92 16.60
N ASN A 393 0.85 4.95 17.42
CA ASN A 393 -0.20 5.35 18.36
C ASN A 393 -1.49 5.80 17.65
N ALA A 394 -1.39 6.57 16.56
CA ALA A 394 -2.55 7.02 15.80
C ALA A 394 -3.26 5.86 15.08
N ASP A 395 -2.51 4.94 14.48
CA ASP A 395 -3.02 3.74 13.81
C ASP A 395 -3.67 2.78 14.82
N VAL A 396 -3.08 2.57 16.00
CA VAL A 396 -3.72 1.79 17.07
C VAL A 396 -5.03 2.42 17.52
N ASN A 397 -5.09 3.75 17.67
CA ASN A 397 -6.35 4.41 18.01
C ASN A 397 -7.40 4.23 16.89
N SER A 398 -6.99 4.36 15.63
CA SER A 398 -7.85 4.12 14.46
C SER A 398 -8.39 2.69 14.43
N MET A 399 -7.55 1.70 14.72
CA MET A 399 -7.96 0.30 14.84
C MET A 399 -8.99 0.09 15.95
N ILE A 400 -8.83 0.74 17.11
CA ILE A 400 -9.79 0.64 18.22
C ILE A 400 -11.14 1.24 17.80
N GLU A 401 -11.16 2.42 17.19
CA GLU A 401 -12.42 3.03 16.73
C GLU A 401 -13.09 2.20 15.62
N PHE A 402 -12.30 1.58 14.75
CA PHE A 402 -12.82 0.63 13.77
C PHE A 402 -13.44 -0.62 14.42
N ILE A 403 -12.86 -1.14 15.50
CA ILE A 403 -13.47 -2.25 16.24
C ILE A 403 -14.78 -1.82 16.91
N ASN A 404 -14.84 -0.59 17.41
CA ASN A 404 -16.05 -0.02 17.98
C ASN A 404 -17.17 0.11 16.93
N LEU A 405 -16.83 0.42 15.67
CA LEU A 405 -17.78 0.45 14.56
C LEU A 405 -18.49 -0.90 14.37
N PHE A 406 -17.77 -2.03 14.46
CA PHE A 406 -18.40 -3.36 14.41
C PHE A 406 -19.34 -3.62 15.60
N GLN A 407 -19.03 -3.06 16.78
CA GLN A 407 -19.89 -3.18 17.94
C GLN A 407 -21.20 -2.40 17.77
N GLU A 408 -21.16 -1.16 17.26
CA GLU A 408 -22.37 -0.38 17.00
C GLU A 408 -23.25 -1.06 15.94
N GLY A 409 -22.62 -1.57 14.87
CA GLY A 409 -23.30 -2.38 13.85
C GLY A 409 -23.97 -3.64 14.41
N SER A 410 -23.45 -4.24 15.48
CA SER A 410 -24.06 -5.44 16.09
C SER A 410 -25.25 -5.16 17.02
N HIS A 411 -25.41 -3.91 17.48
CA HIS A 411 -26.43 -3.52 18.47
C HIS A 411 -27.61 -2.76 17.88
N SER A 412 -27.52 -2.26 16.65
CA SER A 412 -28.67 -1.70 15.96
C SER A 412 -29.66 -2.81 15.55
N LYS A 413 -30.97 -2.51 15.58
CA LYS A 413 -32.03 -3.51 15.33
C LYS A 413 -32.01 -4.04 13.88
N SER A 414 -31.42 -3.30 12.95
CA SER A 414 -31.17 -3.67 11.56
C SER A 414 -29.98 -2.89 10.99
N PRO A 415 -28.72 -3.31 11.18
CA PRO A 415 -27.59 -2.69 10.47
C PRO A 415 -27.72 -2.99 8.97
N SER A 416 -28.23 -2.04 8.19
CA SER A 416 -28.30 -2.18 6.73
C SER A 416 -26.96 -1.79 6.10
N PHE A 417 -25.91 -2.58 6.36
CA PHE A 417 -24.69 -2.45 5.58
C PHE A 417 -24.92 -3.01 4.18
N SER A 418 -24.55 -2.25 3.16
CA SER A 418 -24.50 -2.75 1.78
C SER A 418 -23.37 -3.77 1.62
N ASP A 419 -23.42 -4.61 0.58
CA ASP A 419 -22.35 -5.56 0.32
C ASP A 419 -21.00 -4.85 0.11
N LYS A 420 -20.99 -3.66 -0.52
CA LYS A 420 -19.80 -2.80 -0.65
C LYS A 420 -19.22 -2.39 0.70
N GLN A 421 -20.06 -1.94 1.63
CA GLN A 421 -19.64 -1.57 2.99
C GLN A 421 -19.08 -2.79 3.74
N LEU A 422 -19.73 -3.95 3.61
CA LEU A 422 -19.26 -5.18 4.22
C LEU A 422 -17.92 -5.65 3.64
N ILE A 423 -17.71 -5.50 2.34
CA ILE A 423 -16.41 -5.78 1.70
C ILE A 423 -15.35 -4.83 2.24
N ALA A 424 -15.61 -3.52 2.32
CA ALA A 424 -14.66 -2.56 2.88
C ALA A 424 -14.30 -2.86 4.35
N MET A 425 -15.31 -3.20 5.16
CA MET A 425 -15.12 -3.64 6.55
C MET A 425 -14.28 -4.91 6.63
N ARG A 426 -14.56 -5.91 5.78
CA ARG A 426 -13.77 -7.13 5.69
C ARG A 426 -12.32 -6.84 5.30
N THR A 427 -12.09 -6.09 4.23
CA THR A 427 -10.75 -5.77 3.76
C THR A 427 -9.95 -5.04 4.83
N LYS A 428 -10.53 -4.06 5.52
CA LYS A 428 -9.86 -3.35 6.62
C LYS A 428 -9.53 -4.29 7.79
N ALA A 429 -10.45 -5.17 8.19
CA ALA A 429 -10.20 -6.12 9.27
C ALA A 429 -9.12 -7.14 8.91
N GLU A 430 -9.18 -7.71 7.71
CA GLU A 430 -8.22 -8.69 7.21
C GLU A 430 -6.82 -8.07 7.06
N SER A 431 -6.71 -6.86 6.48
CA SER A 431 -5.44 -6.15 6.39
C SER A 431 -4.87 -5.79 7.75
N THR A 432 -5.72 -5.44 8.73
CA THR A 432 -5.28 -5.17 10.10
C THR A 432 -4.71 -6.43 10.75
N LEU A 433 -5.41 -7.55 10.64
CA LEU A 433 -4.95 -8.85 11.15
C LEU A 433 -3.63 -9.28 10.50
N LYS A 434 -3.57 -9.22 9.16
CA LYS A 434 -2.37 -9.56 8.40
C LYS A 434 -1.19 -8.70 8.87
N PHE A 435 -1.37 -7.38 8.94
CA PHE A 435 -0.31 -6.48 9.36
C PHE A 435 0.22 -6.80 10.76
N LEU A 436 -0.67 -7.03 11.74
CA LEU A 436 -0.27 -7.38 13.11
C LEU A 436 0.47 -8.72 13.16
N LEU A 437 0.07 -9.70 12.35
CA LEU A 437 0.75 -10.99 12.25
C LEU A 437 2.14 -10.83 11.62
N GLU A 438 2.24 -10.10 10.50
CA GLU A 438 3.48 -9.87 9.78
C GLU A 438 4.54 -9.16 10.63
N ILE A 439 4.17 -8.10 11.35
CA ILE A 439 5.12 -7.38 12.21
C ILE A 439 5.48 -8.15 13.49
N SER A 440 4.72 -9.18 13.84
CA SER A 440 4.99 -10.04 14.99
C SER A 440 5.93 -11.19 14.66
N GLU A 441 6.05 -11.53 13.38
CA GLU A 441 7.01 -12.51 12.87
C GLU A 441 8.42 -11.91 12.93
N LYS A 442 9.35 -12.67 13.51
CA LYS A 442 10.76 -12.29 13.66
C LYS A 442 11.62 -12.98 12.63
#